data_AF-A0A317LS49-F1
#
_entry.id   AF-A0A317LS49-F1
#
_cell.length_a   1.000
_cell.length_b   1.000
_cell.length_c   1.000
_cell.angle_alpha   90.00
_cell.angle_beta   90.00
_cell.angle_gamma   90.00
#
_symmetry.space_group_name_H-M   'P 1'
#
loop_
_entity.id
_entity.type
_entity.pdbx_description
1 polymer ?
#
loop_
_entity_poly.entity_id
_entity_poly.type
_entity_poly.pdbx_seq_one_letter_code
_entity_poly.pdbx_strand_id
1 'polypeptide(L)'
;MKALLFLLIVCCTSCVNNTNSRQEIRDDSITFIWTNKDAASIKKYHLSHDGRQYRYARPGESFSLLYNSAQQQWLFRDQYDSAVLFLEKEEIFTVNSAHHTISKLILDKGVTDGEMTYMVDHTAGLLVMKSNTWPRALYRKTDDLQLSALILRIVTDNEFFPNAKDTSRVKLMMPHAKY
;
A
#
# COMPACT_ATOMS: atom_id res chain seq x y z
N MET A 1 73.81 8.28 18.97
CA MET A 1 73.97 7.66 17.63
C MET A 1 72.62 7.10 17.22
N LYS A 2 71.96 7.64 16.18
CA LYS A 2 71.86 7.03 14.82
C LYS A 2 71.58 5.50 14.91
N ALA A 3 70.56 4.89 14.31
CA ALA A 3 69.57 5.29 13.32
C ALA A 3 68.56 4.11 13.13
N LEU A 4 67.40 4.44 12.54
CA LEU A 4 66.53 3.63 11.65
C LEU A 4 66.08 2.21 12.09
N LEU A 5 64.77 1.97 12.28
CA LEU A 5 63.73 1.76 11.25
C LEU A 5 63.88 0.42 10.52
N PHE A 6 63.13 -0.59 10.98
CA PHE A 6 62.57 -1.60 10.08
C PHE A 6 61.12 -1.91 10.48
N LEU A 7 60.24 -1.47 9.60
CA LEU A 7 58.84 -1.84 9.45
C LEU A 7 58.73 -3.37 9.38
N LEU A 8 57.82 -3.97 10.13
CA LEU A 8 57.13 -5.20 9.73
C LEU A 8 55.72 -5.23 10.32
N ILE A 9 54.81 -4.80 9.45
CA ILE A 9 53.38 -5.00 9.47
C ILE A 9 53.11 -6.51 9.50
N VAL A 10 52.55 -7.06 10.59
CA VAL A 10 51.73 -8.28 10.53
C VAL A 10 50.63 -8.24 11.59
N CYS A 11 49.42 -8.00 11.08
CA CYS A 11 48.12 -8.46 11.58
C CYS A 11 47.75 -8.20 13.05
N CYS A 12 47.20 -7.01 13.29
CA CYS A 12 46.03 -6.91 14.16
C CYS A 12 44.89 -7.74 13.54
N THR A 13 44.78 -9.02 13.89
CA THR A 13 43.52 -9.75 13.80
C THR A 13 42.62 -9.27 14.94
N SER A 14 42.20 -8.00 14.85
CA SER A 14 40.92 -7.61 15.42
C SER A 14 39.89 -8.23 14.49
N CYS A 15 39.38 -9.40 14.88
CA CYS A 15 38.14 -9.94 14.37
C CYS A 15 37.04 -8.92 14.67
N VAL A 16 36.95 -7.88 13.85
CA VAL A 16 35.70 -7.17 13.64
C VAL A 16 34.83 -8.21 12.96
N ASN A 17 34.07 -8.93 13.77
CA ASN A 17 32.88 -9.61 13.32
C ASN A 17 32.03 -8.52 12.68
N ASN A 18 32.23 -8.34 11.38
CA ASN A 18 31.29 -7.65 10.52
C ASN A 18 30.09 -8.58 10.44
N THR A 19 29.30 -8.60 11.51
CA THR A 19 27.90 -8.94 11.41
C THR A 19 27.31 -7.82 10.57
N ASN A 20 27.46 -7.95 9.25
CA ASN A 20 26.44 -7.55 8.31
C ASN A 20 25.21 -8.34 8.73
N SER A 21 24.53 -7.88 9.79
CA SER A 21 23.14 -8.18 10.00
C SER A 21 22.46 -7.52 8.81
N ARG A 22 22.45 -8.22 7.67
CA ARG A 22 21.39 -8.07 6.69
C ARG A 22 20.13 -8.21 7.54
N GLN A 23 19.53 -7.08 7.85
CA GLN A 23 18.25 -7.01 8.49
C GLN A 23 17.35 -7.82 7.59
N GLU A 24 17.00 -9.03 8.04
CA GLU A 24 16.25 -9.99 7.27
C GLU A 24 14.89 -9.33 7.04
N ILE A 25 14.69 -8.81 5.82
CA ILE A 25 13.43 -8.17 5.45
C ILE A 25 12.37 -9.26 5.64
N ARG A 26 11.53 -9.11 6.66
CA ARG A 26 10.35 -9.96 6.82
C ARG A 26 9.45 -9.71 5.62
N ASP A 27 9.36 -10.70 4.75
CA ASP A 27 8.45 -10.72 3.61
C ASP A 27 7.04 -11.04 4.12
N ASP A 28 6.25 -10.00 4.36
CA ASP A 28 4.82 -10.16 4.63
C ASP A 28 4.06 -10.12 3.30
N SER A 29 3.31 -11.17 2.97
CA SER A 29 2.49 -11.18 1.76
C SER A 29 1.06 -10.73 2.07
N ILE A 30 0.58 -9.67 1.42
CA ILE A 30 -0.81 -9.20 1.50
C ILE A 30 -1.55 -9.64 0.25
N THR A 31 -2.73 -10.21 0.43
CA THR A 31 -3.60 -10.61 -0.68
C THR A 31 -4.62 -9.52 -0.97
N PHE A 32 -4.92 -9.31 -2.25
CA PHE A 32 -5.91 -8.36 -2.71
C PHE A 32 -6.88 -9.04 -3.68
N ILE A 33 -8.15 -8.66 -3.60
CA ILE A 33 -9.17 -9.00 -4.58
C ILE A 33 -9.16 -7.90 -5.63
N TRP A 34 -8.86 -8.26 -6.87
CA TRP A 34 -8.85 -7.39 -8.02
C TRP A 34 -10.11 -7.64 -8.84
N THR A 35 -10.92 -6.62 -9.07
CA THR A 35 -12.10 -6.70 -9.93
C THR A 35 -11.87 -5.89 -11.22
N ASN A 36 -12.20 -6.51 -12.35
CA ASN A 36 -12.33 -5.92 -13.68
C ASN A 36 -13.80 -5.98 -14.13
N LYS A 37 -14.16 -5.33 -15.24
CA LYS A 37 -15.53 -5.32 -15.80
C LYS A 37 -16.20 -6.71 -15.83
N ASP A 38 -15.44 -7.71 -16.29
CA ASP A 38 -15.97 -9.04 -16.62
C ASP A 38 -15.33 -10.17 -15.79
N ALA A 39 -14.47 -9.85 -14.81
CA ALA A 39 -13.75 -10.86 -14.04
C ALA A 39 -13.29 -10.34 -12.67
N ALA A 40 -13.25 -11.23 -11.68
CA ALA A 40 -12.53 -11.01 -10.43
C ALA A 40 -11.32 -11.96 -10.37
N SER A 41 -10.18 -11.45 -9.95
CA SER A 41 -8.93 -12.21 -9.78
C SER A 41 -8.27 -11.89 -8.45
N ILE A 42 -7.46 -12.81 -7.94
CA ILE A 42 -6.70 -12.59 -6.71
C ILE A 42 -5.28 -12.18 -7.08
N LYS A 43 -4.87 -10.99 -6.63
CA LYS A 43 -3.49 -10.51 -6.76
C LYS A 43 -2.80 -10.55 -5.40
N LYS A 44 -1.57 -11.04 -5.37
CA LYS A 44 -0.74 -11.08 -4.16
C LYS A 44 0.32 -9.99 -4.27
N TYR A 45 0.52 -9.27 -3.17
CA TYR A 45 1.45 -8.17 -3.03
C TYR A 45 2.42 -8.48 -1.91
N HIS A 46 3.65 -8.04 -2.06
CA HIS A 46 4.68 -8.15 -1.04
C HIS A 46 4.81 -6.83 -0.30
N LEU A 47 4.87 -6.91 1.03
CA LEU A 47 5.12 -5.82 1.94
C LEU A 47 6.53 -6.00 2.51
N SER A 48 7.37 -4.98 2.37
CA SER A 48 8.64 -4.92 3.09
C SER A 48 8.48 -4.11 4.37
N HIS A 49 8.81 -4.71 5.51
CA HIS A 49 8.67 -4.09 6.82
C HIS A 49 9.87 -3.19 7.16
N ASP A 50 9.80 -1.93 6.70
CA ASP A 50 10.54 -0.76 7.21
C ASP A 50 9.87 0.55 6.75
N GLY A 51 8.57 0.71 7.04
CA GLY A 51 7.95 2.04 6.96
C GLY A 51 7.19 2.41 5.68
N ARG A 52 6.40 1.48 5.13
CA ARG A 52 5.32 1.72 4.11
C ARG A 52 5.74 1.61 2.64
N GLN A 53 6.26 0.45 2.24
CA GLN A 53 6.48 0.10 0.83
C GLN A 53 5.69 -1.14 0.43
N TYR A 54 4.88 -1.01 -0.63
CA TYR A 54 4.14 -2.09 -1.27
C TYR A 54 4.78 -2.42 -2.62
N ARG A 55 4.93 -3.70 -2.94
CA ARG A 55 5.44 -4.13 -4.24
C ARG A 55 4.58 -5.24 -4.84
N TYR A 56 4.32 -5.12 -6.12
CA TYR A 56 3.73 -6.13 -6.98
C TYR A 56 4.68 -6.42 -8.12
N ALA A 57 4.92 -7.70 -8.39
CA ALA A 57 5.71 -8.13 -9.54
C ALA A 57 5.11 -9.42 -10.12
N ARG A 58 4.75 -9.37 -11.40
CA ARG A 58 4.49 -10.52 -12.25
C ARG A 58 5.15 -10.28 -13.61
N PRO A 59 5.41 -11.34 -14.40
CA PRO A 59 5.87 -11.17 -15.77
C PRO A 59 4.94 -10.21 -16.54
N GLY A 60 5.47 -9.08 -17.00
CA GLY A 60 4.75 -8.06 -17.77
C GLY A 60 4.01 -6.98 -16.95
N GLU A 61 3.89 -7.11 -15.63
CA GLU A 61 3.23 -6.12 -14.78
C GLU A 61 3.92 -6.04 -13.41
N SER A 62 4.56 -4.91 -13.11
CA SER A 62 5.12 -4.65 -11.78
C SER A 62 4.93 -3.20 -11.38
N PHE A 63 4.58 -2.99 -10.12
CA PHE A 63 4.60 -1.66 -9.54
C PHE A 63 4.97 -1.67 -8.06
N SER A 64 5.32 -0.51 -7.54
CA SER A 64 5.57 -0.27 -6.14
C SER A 64 4.99 1.07 -5.70
N LEU A 65 4.54 1.10 -4.45
CA LEU A 65 4.08 2.28 -3.76
C LEU A 65 4.97 2.45 -2.53
N LEU A 66 5.69 3.57 -2.43
CA LEU A 66 6.67 3.83 -1.39
C LEU A 66 6.37 5.15 -0.70
N TYR A 67 6.35 5.16 0.63
CA TYR A 67 6.40 6.40 1.39
C TYR A 67 7.85 6.86 1.56
N ASN A 68 8.18 8.05 1.05
CA ASN A 68 9.44 8.71 1.32
C ASN A 68 9.29 9.58 2.57
N SER A 69 9.85 9.13 3.70
CA SER A 69 9.77 9.84 4.98
C SER A 69 10.53 11.17 4.99
N ALA A 70 11.65 11.28 4.26
CA ALA A 70 12.45 12.50 4.22
C ALA A 70 11.74 13.64 3.48
N GLN A 71 10.97 13.31 2.45
CA GLN A 71 10.20 14.26 1.65
C GLN A 71 8.71 14.27 2.01
N GLN A 72 8.31 13.44 2.97
CA GLN A 72 6.92 13.24 3.41
C GLN A 72 5.92 13.01 2.27
N GLN A 73 6.34 12.29 1.22
CA GLN A 73 5.54 12.08 0.02
C GLN A 73 5.43 10.61 -0.37
N TRP A 74 4.34 10.28 -1.06
CA TRP A 74 4.14 8.96 -1.62
C TRP A 74 4.63 8.91 -3.07
N LEU A 75 5.36 7.86 -3.40
CA LEU A 75 5.93 7.61 -4.71
C LEU A 75 5.30 6.35 -5.30
N PHE A 76 4.80 6.48 -6.52
CA PHE A 76 4.47 5.35 -7.37
C PHE A 76 5.67 5.06 -8.28
N ARG A 77 5.95 3.79 -8.54
CA ARG A 77 6.94 3.37 -9.53
C ARG A 77 6.48 2.07 -10.17
N ASP A 78 6.44 2.04 -11.50
CA ASP A 78 6.25 0.80 -12.25
C ASP A 78 7.54 0.42 -13.02
N GLN A 79 7.40 -0.48 -14.00
CA GLN A 79 8.53 -0.93 -14.82
C GLN A 79 9.02 0.13 -15.83
N TYR A 80 8.28 1.20 -16.04
CA TYR A 80 8.54 2.22 -17.06
C TYR A 80 8.85 3.59 -16.45
N ASP A 81 8.15 3.98 -15.39
CA ASP A 81 8.22 5.33 -14.84
C ASP A 81 8.05 5.38 -13.31
N SER A 82 8.27 6.56 -12.74
CA SER A 82 7.97 6.89 -11.36
C SER A 82 7.30 8.25 -11.25
N ALA A 83 6.31 8.34 -10.36
CA ALA A 83 5.52 9.54 -10.15
C ALA A 83 5.33 9.81 -8.66
N VAL A 84 5.23 11.10 -8.31
CA VAL A 84 4.76 11.52 -7.00
C VAL A 84 3.24 11.47 -6.99
N LEU A 85 2.67 10.87 -5.95
CA LEU A 85 1.23 10.82 -5.75
C LEU A 85 0.75 12.11 -5.08
N PHE A 86 -0.34 12.67 -5.58
CA PHE A 86 -0.99 13.82 -4.97
C PHE A 86 -1.77 13.39 -3.73
N LEU A 87 -1.44 13.94 -2.57
CA LEU A 87 -2.26 13.78 -1.37
C LEU A 87 -3.52 14.65 -1.48
N GLU A 88 -4.67 14.01 -1.69
CA GLU A 88 -5.93 14.73 -1.84
C GLU A 88 -6.61 15.02 -0.50
N LYS A 89 -6.63 14.03 0.39
CA LYS A 89 -7.26 14.13 1.70
C LYS A 89 -6.55 13.21 2.66
N GLU A 90 -6.45 13.62 3.91
CA GLU A 90 -6.09 12.74 5.01
C GLU A 90 -7.19 12.82 6.07
N GLU A 91 -7.67 11.66 6.54
CA GLU A 91 -8.77 11.58 7.49
C GLU A 91 -8.54 10.48 8.52
N ILE A 92 -9.03 10.70 9.74
CA ILE A 92 -8.97 9.72 10.83
C ILE A 92 -10.29 8.98 10.92
N PHE A 93 -10.24 7.67 10.72
CA PHE A 93 -11.36 6.77 10.93
C PHE A 93 -11.25 6.08 12.28
N THR A 94 -12.35 6.02 13.01
CA THR A 94 -12.45 5.22 14.23
C THR A 94 -13.29 3.99 13.95
N VAL A 95 -12.71 2.80 14.17
CA VAL A 95 -13.36 1.50 14.02
C VAL A 95 -13.06 0.68 15.26
N ASN A 96 -14.07 0.25 15.99
CA ASN A 96 -13.93 -0.54 17.22
C ASN A 96 -12.89 0.04 18.22
N SER A 97 -12.93 1.36 18.41
CA SER A 97 -12.03 2.14 19.27
C SER A 97 -10.57 2.22 18.82
N ALA A 98 -10.21 1.66 17.66
CA ALA A 98 -8.93 1.90 17.00
C ALA A 98 -9.01 3.10 16.06
N HIS A 99 -7.98 3.95 16.07
CA HIS A 99 -7.86 5.10 15.18
C HIS A 99 -6.95 4.78 14.00
N HIS A 100 -7.42 5.15 12.81
CA HIS A 100 -6.80 4.85 11.53
C HIS A 100 -6.64 6.13 10.72
N THR A 101 -5.41 6.58 10.51
CA THR A 101 -5.13 7.72 9.62
C THR A 101 -5.05 7.20 8.19
N ILE A 102 -5.99 7.62 7.35
CA ILE A 102 -6.12 7.22 5.96
C ILE A 102 -5.76 8.39 5.06
N SER A 103 -4.76 8.18 4.18
CA SER A 103 -4.43 9.10 3.10
C SER A 103 -5.12 8.66 1.81
N LYS A 104 -5.84 9.58 1.16
CA LYS A 104 -6.33 9.45 -0.22
C LYS A 104 -5.30 10.04 -1.16
N LEU A 105 -4.67 9.19 -1.95
CA LEU A 105 -3.59 9.52 -2.87
C LEU A 105 -4.05 9.36 -4.30
N ILE A 106 -3.69 10.31 -5.17
CA ILE A 106 -4.10 10.33 -6.58
C ILE A 106 -2.86 10.32 -7.48
N LEU A 107 -2.78 9.34 -8.37
CA LEU A 107 -1.85 9.32 -9.50
C LEU A 107 -2.56 9.92 -10.71
N ASP A 108 -1.81 10.68 -11.53
CA ASP A 108 -2.33 11.31 -12.75
C ASP A 108 -3.57 12.18 -12.50
N LYS A 109 -3.53 12.96 -11.41
CA LYS A 109 -4.66 13.80 -11.00
C LYS A 109 -5.10 14.73 -12.13
N GLY A 110 -6.40 14.70 -12.44
CA GLY A 110 -7.01 15.50 -13.50
C GLY A 110 -6.87 14.92 -14.91
N VAL A 111 -6.20 13.77 -15.07
CA VAL A 111 -6.18 13.03 -16.34
C VAL A 111 -7.45 12.21 -16.47
N THR A 112 -8.27 12.55 -17.46
CA THR A 112 -9.59 11.94 -17.66
C THR A 112 -9.53 10.41 -17.70
N ASP A 113 -8.61 9.83 -18.48
CA ASP A 113 -8.53 8.37 -18.71
C ASP A 113 -7.31 7.68 -18.05
N GLY A 114 -6.80 8.25 -16.96
CA GLY A 114 -5.59 7.75 -16.30
C GLY A 114 -5.59 7.82 -14.78
N GLU A 115 -6.49 8.57 -14.17
CA GLU A 115 -6.45 8.82 -12.74
C GLU A 115 -6.66 7.54 -11.92
N MET A 116 -5.73 7.28 -11.00
CA MET A 116 -5.77 6.17 -10.06
C MET A 116 -5.79 6.70 -8.63
N THR A 117 -6.77 6.26 -7.86
CA THR A 117 -6.88 6.56 -6.43
C THR A 117 -6.32 5.41 -5.60
N TYR A 118 -5.53 5.72 -4.57
CA TYR A 118 -5.02 4.79 -3.57
C TYR A 118 -5.45 5.27 -2.18
N MET A 119 -6.03 4.37 -1.38
CA MET A 119 -6.39 4.61 0.02
C MET A 119 -5.41 3.84 0.89
N VAL A 120 -4.68 4.58 1.73
CA VAL A 120 -3.54 4.03 2.46
C VAL A 120 -3.64 4.37 3.94
N ASP A 121 -3.65 3.34 4.78
CA ASP A 121 -3.59 3.50 6.23
C ASP A 121 -2.14 3.69 6.70
N HIS A 122 -1.88 4.58 7.64
CA HIS A 122 -0.49 4.84 8.06
C HIS A 122 0.21 3.67 8.75
N THR A 123 -0.55 2.69 9.24
CA THR A 123 -0.10 1.51 10.00
C THR A 123 -0.24 0.23 9.16
N ALA A 124 -1.39 0.01 8.55
CA ALA A 124 -1.71 -1.14 7.72
C ALA A 124 -1.31 -0.94 6.24
N GLY A 125 -1.17 0.31 5.79
CA GLY A 125 -0.93 0.78 4.43
C GLY A 125 -1.99 0.42 3.41
N LEU A 126 -1.64 0.00 2.20
CA LEU A 126 -2.57 0.01 1.07
C LEU A 126 -3.83 -0.83 1.35
N LEU A 127 -4.98 -0.18 1.33
CA LEU A 127 -6.28 -0.77 1.59
C LEU A 127 -7.09 -0.92 0.31
N VAL A 128 -7.13 0.14 -0.50
CA VAL A 128 -7.93 0.22 -1.72
C VAL A 128 -7.13 0.89 -2.83
N MET A 129 -7.24 0.38 -4.05
CA MET A 129 -6.83 1.10 -5.27
C MET A 129 -7.99 1.06 -6.26
N LYS A 130 -8.26 2.16 -6.96
CA LYS A 130 -9.36 2.26 -7.93
C LYS A 130 -9.00 3.18 -9.09
N SER A 131 -9.41 2.80 -10.30
CA SER A 131 -9.38 3.68 -11.47
C SER A 131 -10.68 4.49 -11.57
N ASN A 132 -10.57 5.76 -11.97
CA ASN A 132 -11.73 6.62 -12.23
C ASN A 132 -12.50 6.22 -13.50
N THR A 133 -11.83 5.59 -14.46
CA THR A 133 -12.33 5.34 -15.82
C THR A 133 -12.46 3.87 -16.14
N TRP A 134 -11.50 3.07 -15.71
CA TRP A 134 -11.59 1.64 -15.89
C TRP A 134 -12.42 1.04 -14.75
N PRO A 135 -13.23 0.01 -15.00
CA PRO A 135 -13.91 -0.76 -13.96
C PRO A 135 -12.89 -1.65 -13.24
N ARG A 136 -11.85 -1.03 -12.69
CA ARG A 136 -10.69 -1.63 -12.03
C ARG A 136 -10.71 -1.16 -10.58
N ALA A 137 -10.86 -2.10 -9.67
CA ALA A 137 -10.70 -1.85 -8.25
C ALA A 137 -9.96 -3.00 -7.59
N LEU A 138 -9.22 -2.67 -6.54
CA LEU A 138 -8.42 -3.57 -5.77
C LEU A 138 -8.72 -3.31 -4.29
N TYR A 139 -9.12 -4.37 -3.59
CA TYR A 139 -9.44 -4.31 -2.17
C TYR A 139 -8.54 -5.28 -1.43
N ARG A 140 -7.95 -4.83 -0.33
CA ARG A 140 -7.16 -5.70 0.53
C ARG A 140 -8.05 -6.81 1.09
N LYS A 141 -7.65 -8.06 0.86
CA LYS A 141 -8.20 -9.20 1.57
C LYS A 141 -7.56 -9.24 2.96
N THR A 142 -8.38 -9.37 3.98
CA THR A 142 -7.94 -9.49 5.37
C THR A 142 -8.96 -10.32 6.14
N ASP A 143 -8.48 -11.15 7.06
CA ASP A 143 -9.33 -11.86 8.01
C ASP A 143 -9.51 -11.05 9.32
N ASP A 144 -8.80 -9.92 9.43
CA ASP A 144 -8.97 -8.94 10.51
C ASP A 144 -10.31 -8.20 10.34
N LEU A 145 -11.17 -8.35 11.35
CA LEU A 145 -12.51 -7.73 11.39
C LEU A 145 -12.47 -6.21 11.43
N GLN A 146 -11.52 -5.60 12.14
CA GLN A 146 -11.37 -4.14 12.22
C GLN A 146 -10.94 -3.59 10.87
N LEU A 147 -9.94 -4.21 10.25
CA LEU A 147 -9.44 -3.78 8.94
C LEU A 147 -10.50 -4.01 7.85
N SER A 148 -11.27 -5.09 7.93
CA SER A 148 -12.41 -5.34 7.02
C SER A 148 -13.48 -4.26 7.16
N ALA A 149 -13.85 -3.89 8.40
CA ALA A 149 -14.84 -2.83 8.65
C ALA A 149 -14.34 -1.45 8.20
N LEU A 150 -13.05 -1.17 8.35
CA LEU A 150 -12.41 0.04 7.85
C LEU A 150 -12.46 0.12 6.31
N ILE A 151 -12.07 -0.96 5.62
CA ILE A 151 -12.14 -1.04 4.16
C ILE A 151 -13.58 -0.84 3.69
N LEU A 152 -14.55 -1.51 4.32
CA LEU A 152 -15.97 -1.34 3.99
C LEU A 152 -16.40 0.11 4.14
N ARG A 153 -16.08 0.75 5.27
CA ARG A 153 -16.41 2.15 5.54
C ARG A 153 -15.84 3.07 4.47
N ILE A 154 -14.54 2.95 4.16
CA ILE A 154 -13.88 3.72 3.09
C ILE A 154 -14.66 3.57 1.78
N VAL A 155 -14.94 2.34 1.35
CA VAL A 155 -15.57 2.03 0.06
C VAL A 155 -17.02 2.53 -0.03
N THR A 156 -17.75 2.57 1.08
CA THR A 156 -19.14 3.02 1.12
C THR A 156 -19.32 4.52 1.35
N ASP A 157 -18.28 5.21 1.82
CA ASP A 157 -18.39 6.63 2.13
C ASP A 157 -18.38 7.46 0.84
N ASN A 158 -19.48 8.21 0.63
CA ASN A 158 -19.72 8.97 -0.60
C ASN A 158 -18.67 10.08 -0.82
N GLU A 159 -18.04 10.57 0.25
CA GLU A 159 -16.96 11.56 0.14
C GLU A 159 -15.70 11.00 -0.54
N PHE A 160 -15.50 9.68 -0.50
CA PHE A 160 -14.32 9.02 -1.04
C PHE A 160 -14.57 8.38 -2.42
N PHE A 161 -15.83 8.07 -2.73
CA PHE A 161 -16.26 7.47 -4.00
C PHE A 161 -17.42 8.25 -4.65
N PRO A 162 -17.19 9.46 -5.19
CA PRO A 162 -18.25 10.23 -5.84
C PRO A 162 -18.82 9.58 -7.11
N ASN A 163 -18.14 8.55 -7.65
CA ASN A 163 -18.54 7.82 -8.85
C ASN A 163 -19.34 6.55 -8.59
N ALA A 164 -19.81 6.32 -7.35
CA ALA A 164 -20.93 5.40 -7.19
C ALA A 164 -22.13 6.04 -7.89
N LYS A 165 -22.38 5.69 -9.16
CA LYS A 165 -23.68 5.91 -9.78
C LYS A 165 -24.70 5.41 -8.76
N ASP A 166 -25.46 6.32 -8.17
CA ASP A 166 -26.50 6.02 -7.20
C ASP A 166 -27.48 5.04 -7.85
N THR A 167 -27.21 3.75 -7.67
CA THR A 167 -27.95 2.67 -8.33
C THR A 167 -28.52 1.69 -7.33
N SER A 168 -28.43 1.98 -6.03
CA SER A 168 -29.11 1.13 -5.08
C SER A 168 -29.29 1.77 -3.71
N ARG A 169 -30.47 2.36 -3.54
CA ARG A 169 -31.35 1.90 -2.46
C ARG A 169 -31.47 0.37 -2.53
N VAL A 170 -30.44 -0.40 -2.13
CA VAL A 170 -30.67 -1.80 -1.75
C VAL A 170 -31.40 -1.72 -0.42
N LYS A 171 -32.73 -1.62 -0.52
CA LYS A 171 -33.60 -1.97 0.59
C LYS A 171 -33.31 -3.44 0.87
N LEU A 172 -32.53 -3.73 1.91
CA LEU A 172 -32.38 -5.08 2.44
C LEU A 172 -33.79 -5.54 2.85
N MET A 173 -34.51 -6.17 1.92
CA MET A 173 -35.77 -6.82 2.21
C MET A 173 -35.42 -8.05 3.04
N MET A 174 -35.62 -7.94 4.35
CA MET A 174 -35.68 -9.12 5.21
C MET A 174 -36.84 -10.00 4.71
N PRO A 175 -36.65 -11.32 4.58
CA PRO A 175 -37.73 -12.20 4.21
C PRO A 175 -38.82 -12.13 5.28
N HIS A 176 -40.05 -11.81 4.86
CA HIS A 176 -41.20 -11.98 5.73
C HIS A 176 -41.35 -13.48 5.99
N ALA A 177 -41.01 -13.91 7.20
CA ALA A 177 -41.40 -15.22 7.69
C ALA A 177 -42.93 -15.26 7.72
N LYS A 178 -43.52 -16.09 6.86
CA LYS A 178 -44.92 -16.48 6.98
C LYS A 178 -45.01 -17.52 8.09
N TYR A 179 -45.76 -17.20 9.15
CA TYR A 179 -46.47 -18.17 9.97
C TYR A 179 -47.95 -17.90 9.81
#